data_AF-A0A350WNR2-F1
#
_entry.id   AF-A0A350WNR2-F1
#
_cell.length_a   1.000
_cell.length_b   1.000
_cell.length_c   1.000
_cell.angle_alpha   90.00
_cell.angle_beta   90.00
_cell.angle_gamma   90.00
#
_symmetry.space_group_name_H-M   'P 1'
#
loop_
_entity.id
_entity.type
_entity.pdbx_description
1 polymer ?
#
loop_
_entity_poly.entity_id
_entity_poly.type
_entity_poly.pdbx_seq_one_letter_code
_entity_poly.pdbx_strand_id
1 'polypeptide(L)'
;MQRIWLLLTIAIALIQIFDITIHAATDQLEFLRVTSNIVILVWLGSMAAGKLKDNVLGVSISLVGLYLILNFLFLLQEGFTNPEQGGAPRTILFLLVMLTVGLSALLTFKPNR
;
A
#
# COMPACT_ATOMS: atom_id res chain seq x y z
N MET A 1 -12.44 -7.68 19.38
CA MET A 1 -12.52 -6.79 18.19
C MET A 1 -11.23 -6.00 17.96
N GLN A 2 -10.64 -5.34 18.96
CA GLN A 2 -9.39 -4.57 18.81
C GLN A 2 -8.22 -5.37 18.21
N ARG A 3 -8.10 -6.67 18.54
CA ARG A 3 -7.07 -7.56 17.99
C ARG A 3 -7.13 -7.71 16.46
N ILE A 4 -8.33 -7.73 15.86
CA ILE A 4 -8.48 -7.90 14.40
C ILE A 4 -7.97 -6.66 13.67
N TRP A 5 -8.30 -5.46 14.16
CA TRP A 5 -7.81 -4.21 13.57
C TRP A 5 -6.31 -4.07 13.66
N LEU A 6 -5.72 -4.47 14.80
CA LEU A 6 -4.26 -4.53 14.95
C LEU A 6 -3.64 -5.50 13.94
N LEU A 7 -4.20 -6.71 13.79
CA LEU A 7 -3.71 -7.69 12.81
C LEU A 7 -3.80 -7.16 11.38
N LEU A 8 -4.88 -6.46 11.02
CA LEU A 8 -5.02 -5.82 9.71
C LEU A 8 -3.94 -4.74 9.49
N THR A 9 -3.73 -3.86 10.46
CA THR A 9 -2.67 -2.84 10.41
C THR A 9 -1.29 -3.47 10.22
N ILE A 10 -0.98 -4.52 10.99
CA ILE A 10 0.30 -5.25 10.87
C ILE A 10 0.40 -5.91 9.49
N ALA A 11 -0.64 -6.59 9.02
CA ALA A 11 -0.64 -7.27 7.73
C ALA A 11 -0.39 -6.28 6.56
N ILE A 12 -1.07 -5.13 6.56
CA ILE A 12 -0.86 -4.10 5.52
C ILE A 12 0.58 -3.57 5.59
N ALA A 13 1.10 -3.28 6.78
CA ALA A 13 2.46 -2.80 6.95
C ALA A 13 3.50 -3.83 6.46
N LEU A 14 3.31 -5.11 6.76
CA LEU A 14 4.18 -6.18 6.30
C LEU A 14 4.18 -6.30 4.77
N ILE A 15 3.02 -6.14 4.12
CA ILE A 15 2.93 -6.10 2.66
C ILE A 15 3.79 -4.95 2.10
N GLN A 16 3.72 -3.76 2.69
CA GLN A 16 4.47 -2.61 2.19
C GLN A 16 5.99 -2.80 2.37
N ILE A 17 6.39 -3.30 3.55
CA ILE A 17 7.81 -3.57 3.85
C ILE A 17 8.35 -4.65 2.92
N PHE A 18 7.59 -5.71 2.71
CA PHE A 18 7.95 -6.80 1.79
C PHE A 18 8.18 -6.27 0.37
N ASP A 19 7.26 -5.44 -0.14
CA ASP A 19 7.37 -4.86 -1.48
C ASP A 19 8.63 -4.00 -1.63
N ILE A 20 8.85 -3.06 -0.71
CA ILE A 20 10.06 -2.23 -0.68
C ILE A 20 11.33 -3.10 -0.60
N THR A 21 11.31 -4.14 0.23
CA THR A 21 12.47 -5.03 0.43
C THR A 21 12.79 -5.81 -0.83
N ILE A 22 11.79 -6.30 -1.57
CA ILE A 22 12.04 -6.98 -2.85
C ILE A 22 12.68 -6.01 -3.84
N HIS A 23 12.12 -4.80 -4.00
CA HIS A 23 12.66 -3.80 -4.92
C HIS A 23 14.10 -3.40 -4.57
N ALA A 24 14.42 -3.28 -3.28
CA ALA A 24 15.78 -3.02 -2.80
C ALA A 24 16.72 -4.23 -3.01
N ALA A 25 16.23 -5.45 -2.80
CA ALA A 25 17.03 -6.67 -2.92
C ALA A 25 17.32 -7.06 -4.38
N THR A 26 16.47 -6.65 -5.33
CA THR A 26 16.65 -6.92 -6.76
C THR A 26 17.31 -5.78 -7.53
N ASP A 27 17.80 -4.74 -6.82
CA ASP A 27 18.36 -3.51 -7.41
C ASP A 27 17.42 -2.80 -8.40
N GLN A 28 16.10 -3.00 -8.20
CA GLN A 28 15.02 -2.42 -8.99
C GLN A 28 14.29 -1.40 -8.13
N LEU A 29 15.02 -0.40 -7.65
CA LEU A 29 14.48 0.69 -6.85
C LEU A 29 13.64 1.64 -7.72
N GLU A 30 12.39 1.22 -7.94
CA GLU A 30 11.39 1.99 -8.66
C GLU A 30 10.84 3.08 -7.72
N PHE A 31 11.26 4.33 -7.93
CA PHE A 31 10.97 5.46 -7.02
C PHE A 31 9.47 5.61 -6.70
N LEU A 32 8.60 5.49 -7.70
CA LEU A 32 7.15 5.58 -7.51
C LEU A 32 6.58 4.46 -6.64
N ARG A 33 7.16 3.25 -6.72
CA ARG A 33 6.75 2.09 -5.94
C ARG A 33 7.15 2.25 -4.49
N VAL A 34 8.40 2.64 -4.23
CA VAL A 34 8.86 2.89 -2.86
C VAL A 34 8.05 4.01 -2.22
N THR A 35 7.84 5.11 -2.96
CA THR A 35 7.07 6.26 -2.47
C THR A 35 5.63 5.88 -2.15
N SER A 36 4.96 5.10 -3.01
CA SER A 36 3.58 4.68 -2.76
C SER A 36 3.46 3.81 -1.50
N ASN A 37 4.36 2.85 -1.30
CA ASN A 37 4.39 2.04 -0.08
C ASN A 37 4.65 2.88 1.18
N ILE A 38 5.53 3.89 1.11
CA ILE A 38 5.80 4.82 2.22
C ILE A 38 4.53 5.61 2.58
N VAL A 39 3.75 6.06 1.61
CA VAL A 39 2.47 6.76 1.87
C VAL A 39 1.55 5.92 2.75
N ILE A 40 1.42 4.62 2.47
CA ILE A 40 0.61 3.70 3.27
C ILE A 40 1.21 3.49 4.66
N LEU A 41 2.53 3.33 4.78
CA LEU A 41 3.19 3.18 6.09
C LEU A 41 3.01 4.42 6.98
N VAL A 42 3.14 5.62 6.40
CA VAL A 42 2.91 6.88 7.11
C VAL A 42 1.45 7.02 7.55
N TRP A 43 0.51 6.62 6.70
CA TRP A 43 -0.91 6.58 7.03
C TRP A 43 -1.18 5.66 8.23
N LEU A 44 -0.71 4.41 8.19
CA LEU A 44 -0.88 3.44 9.27
C LEU A 44 -0.24 3.93 10.57
N GLY A 45 0.97 4.49 10.50
CA GLY A 45 1.65 5.07 11.67
C GLY A 45 0.89 6.25 12.27
N SER A 46 0.34 7.12 11.42
CA SER A 46 -0.48 8.26 11.86
C SER A 46 -1.79 7.83 12.51
N MET A 47 -2.44 6.78 11.98
CA MET A 47 -3.60 6.15 12.60
C MET A 47 -3.25 5.55 13.97
N ALA A 48 -2.18 4.76 14.04
CA ALA A 48 -1.75 4.09 15.27
C ALA A 48 -1.35 5.08 16.37
N ALA A 49 -0.74 6.21 15.99
CA ALA A 49 -0.40 7.30 16.90
C ALA A 49 -1.61 8.17 17.31
N GLY A 50 -2.81 7.88 16.81
CA GLY A 50 -4.01 8.65 17.11
C GLY A 50 -3.97 10.09 16.59
N LYS A 51 -3.24 10.35 15.50
CA LYS A 51 -3.08 11.70 14.92
C LYS A 51 -4.21 12.11 13.97
N LEU A 52 -5.12 11.20 13.60
CA LEU A 52 -6.14 11.42 12.57
C LEU A 52 -7.57 11.68 13.12
N LYS A 53 -7.70 12.10 14.39
CA LYS A 53 -8.95 12.04 15.19
C LYS A 53 -10.19 12.64 14.53
N ASP A 54 -10.05 13.73 13.78
CA ASP A 54 -11.20 14.51 13.32
C ASP A 54 -11.71 14.14 11.92
N ASN A 55 -10.91 13.42 11.11
CA ASN A 55 -11.30 13.03 9.75
C ASN A 55 -10.58 11.75 9.27
N VAL A 56 -10.64 10.68 10.08
CA VAL A 56 -9.99 9.40 9.75
C VAL A 56 -10.45 8.88 8.39
N LEU A 57 -11.75 8.95 8.10
CA LEU A 57 -12.32 8.42 6.86
C LEU A 57 -11.81 9.17 5.63
N GLY A 58 -11.92 10.51 5.62
CA GLY A 58 -11.47 11.33 4.49
C GLY A 58 -9.97 11.18 4.24
N VAL A 59 -9.15 11.25 5.29
CA VAL A 59 -7.70 11.07 5.18
C VAL A 59 -7.34 9.67 4.66
N SER A 60 -8.02 8.63 5.12
CA SER A 60 -7.77 7.25 4.66
C SER A 60 -8.10 7.09 3.18
N ILE A 61 -9.26 7.60 2.74
CA ILE A 61 -9.64 7.58 1.32
C ILE A 61 -8.61 8.35 0.48
N SER A 62 -8.18 9.53 0.92
CA SER A 62 -7.20 10.35 0.19
C SER A 62 -5.84 9.64 0.08
N LEU A 63 -5.33 9.04 1.16
CA LEU A 63 -4.01 8.40 1.14
C LEU A 63 -4.01 7.06 0.40
N VAL A 64 -5.07 6.26 0.52
CA VAL A 64 -5.25 5.04 -0.29
C VAL A 64 -5.46 5.41 -1.77
N GLY A 65 -6.17 6.51 -2.06
CA GLY A 65 -6.32 7.06 -3.40
C GLY A 65 -4.97 7.51 -3.98
N LEU A 66 -4.16 8.23 -3.20
CA LEU A 66 -2.81 8.63 -3.60
C LEU A 66 -1.92 7.41 -3.89
N TYR A 67 -1.97 6.38 -3.04
CA TYR A 67 -1.28 5.10 -3.28
C TYR A 67 -1.66 4.49 -4.63
N LEU A 68 -2.96 4.45 -4.95
CA LEU A 68 -3.45 3.94 -6.24
C LEU A 68 -2.96 4.78 -7.42
N ILE A 69 -3.02 6.11 -7.31
CA ILE A 69 -2.54 7.03 -8.34
C ILE A 69 -1.05 6.81 -8.61
N LEU A 70 -0.23 6.70 -7.56
CA LEU A 70 1.21 6.48 -7.72
C LEU A 70 1.51 5.12 -8.38
N ASN A 71 0.80 4.05 -8.02
CA ASN A 71 0.95 2.75 -8.67
C ASN A 71 0.44 2.76 -10.12
N PHE A 72 -0.58 3.56 -10.44
CA PHE A 72 -1.04 3.75 -11.80
C PHE A 72 -0.02 4.53 -12.64
N LEU A 73 0.54 5.62 -12.11
CA LEU A 73 1.61 6.38 -12.75
C LEU A 73 2.83 5.50 -13.02
N PHE A 74 3.18 4.62 -12.07
CA PHE A 74 4.21 3.62 -12.27
C PHE A 74 3.92 2.72 -13.48
N LEU A 75 2.71 2.18 -13.58
CA LEU A 75 2.31 1.35 -14.73
C LEU A 75 2.33 2.11 -16.06
N LEU A 76 2.02 3.41 -16.06
CA LEU A 76 2.12 4.23 -17.27
C LEU A 76 3.58 4.45 -17.72
N GLN A 77 4.52 4.47 -16.78
CA GLN A 77 5.95 4.65 -17.08
C GLN A 77 6.63 3.33 -17.47
N GLU A 78 6.37 2.27 -16.72
CA GLU A 78 7.13 1.01 -16.77
C GLU A 78 6.36 -0.14 -17.43
N GLY A 79 5.11 0.10 -17.81
CA GLY A 79 4.24 -0.86 -18.48
C GLY A 79 3.69 -1.97 -17.57
N PHE A 80 2.84 -2.82 -18.16
CA PHE A 80 2.16 -3.93 -17.46
C PHE A 80 3.02 -5.20 -17.33
N THR A 81 4.15 -5.25 -18.02
CA THR A 81 5.10 -6.39 -18.04
C THR A 81 6.45 -5.95 -17.49
N ASN A 82 7.23 -6.91 -16.98
CA ASN A 82 8.56 -6.70 -16.45
C ASN A 82 9.62 -7.19 -17.45
N PRO A 83 10.39 -6.29 -18.10
CA PRO A 83 11.48 -6.66 -19.01
C PRO A 83 12.55 -7.53 -18.34
N GLU A 84 12.87 -7.26 -17.08
CA GLU A 84 13.88 -7.98 -16.29
C GLU A 84 13.48 -9.42 -15.96
N GLN A 85 12.21 -9.77 -16.16
CA GLN A 85 11.67 -11.13 -16.00
C GLN A 85 11.24 -11.72 -17.35
N GLY A 86 11.93 -11.35 -18.45
CA GLY A 86 11.64 -11.87 -19.78
C GLY A 86 10.28 -11.41 -20.32
N GLY A 87 9.78 -10.25 -19.89
CA GLY A 87 8.49 -9.71 -20.32
C GLY A 87 7.28 -10.33 -19.61
N ALA A 88 7.49 -11.05 -18.50
CA ALA A 88 6.39 -11.59 -17.70
C ALA A 88 5.44 -10.48 -17.19
N PRO A 89 4.13 -10.73 -17.06
CA PRO A 89 3.22 -9.76 -16.46
C PRO A 89 3.65 -9.43 -15.02
N ARG A 90 3.46 -8.17 -14.59
CA ARG A 90 3.77 -7.71 -13.22
C ARG A 90 2.73 -8.22 -12.20
N THR A 91 2.52 -9.53 -12.14
CA THR A 91 1.50 -10.21 -11.34
C THR A 91 1.61 -9.89 -9.84
N ILE A 92 2.83 -9.86 -9.31
CA ILE A 92 3.10 -9.53 -7.91
C ILE A 92 2.63 -8.11 -7.59
N LEU A 93 2.92 -7.12 -8.44
CA LEU A 93 2.42 -5.76 -8.29
C LEU A 93 0.89 -5.74 -8.17
N PHE A 94 0.19 -6.37 -9.11
CA PHE A 94 -1.28 -6.37 -9.09
C PHE A 94 -1.83 -7.03 -7.83
N LEU A 95 -1.25 -8.16 -7.41
CA LEU A 95 -1.65 -8.86 -6.19
C LEU A 95 -1.46 -7.98 -4.95
N LEU A 96 -0.28 -7.37 -4.79
CA LEU A 96 0.03 -6.55 -3.61
C LEU A 96 -0.80 -5.27 -3.58
N VAL A 97 -1.06 -4.63 -4.73
CA VAL A 97 -1.95 -3.47 -4.83
C VAL A 97 -3.38 -3.84 -4.44
N MET A 98 -3.92 -4.92 -4.99
CA MET A 98 -5.29 -5.38 -4.68
C MET A 98 -5.44 -5.77 -3.20
N LEU A 99 -4.46 -6.48 -2.64
CA LEU A 99 -4.44 -6.81 -1.22
C LEU A 99 -4.36 -5.56 -0.35
N THR A 100 -3.47 -4.62 -0.66
CA THR A 100 -3.32 -3.37 0.09
C THR A 100 -4.62 -2.58 0.08
N VAL A 101 -5.26 -2.41 -1.07
CA VAL A 101 -6.53 -1.68 -1.19
C VAL A 101 -7.66 -2.40 -0.45
N GLY A 102 -7.81 -3.71 -0.64
CA GLY A 102 -8.87 -4.49 0.01
C GLY A 102 -8.76 -4.47 1.54
N LEU A 103 -7.55 -4.70 2.07
CA LEU A 103 -7.31 -4.64 3.51
C LEU A 103 -7.45 -3.21 4.06
N SER A 104 -7.00 -2.20 3.31
CA SER A 104 -7.14 -0.80 3.70
C SER A 104 -8.60 -0.35 3.72
N ALA A 105 -9.42 -0.84 2.79
CA ALA A 105 -10.86 -0.60 2.80
C ALA A 105 -11.52 -1.20 4.05
N LEU A 106 -11.20 -2.45 4.38
CA LEU A 106 -11.69 -3.09 5.61
C LEU A 106 -11.29 -2.30 6.87
N LEU A 107 -10.03 -1.85 6.94
CA LEU A 107 -9.54 -1.05 8.06
C LEU A 107 -10.21 0.33 8.14
N THR A 108 -10.45 0.97 6.99
CA THR A 108 -11.06 2.31 6.88
C THR A 108 -12.53 2.30 7.28
N PHE A 109 -13.28 1.30 6.81
CA PHE A 109 -14.72 1.15 7.07
C PHE A 109 -15.02 0.27 8.29
N LYS A 110 -14.07 0.18 9.24
CA LYS A 110 -14.29 -0.56 10.48
C LYS A 110 -15.56 -0.05 11.18
N PRO A 111 -16.46 -0.94 11.64
CA PRO A 111 -17.61 -0.52 12.43
C PRO A 111 -17.16 0.15 13.72
N ASN A 112 -17.50 1.43 13.89
CA ASN A 112 -17.43 2.09 15.19
C ASN A 112 -18.55 1.50 16.06
N ARG A 113 -18.18 0.69 17.06
CA ARG A 113 -19.04 0.38 18.20
C ARG A 113 -18.45 1.05 19.42
#